data_AF-A0A1E3X4Q9-F1
#
_entry.id   AF-A0A1E3X4Q9-F1
#
_cell.length_a   1.000
_cell.length_b   1.000
_cell.length_c   1.000
_cell.angle_alpha   90.00
_cell.angle_beta   90.00
_cell.angle_gamma   90.00
#
_symmetry.space_group_name_H-M   'P 1'
#
loop_
_entity.id
_entity.type
_entity.pdbx_description
1 polymer ?
#
loop_
_entity_poly.entity_id
_entity_poly.type
_entity_poly.pdbx_seq_one_letter_code
_entity_poly.pdbx_strand_id
1 'polypeptide(L)'
;MRNNIIKLDRLRFKTAESRITNYFEKRYNFSPVISESLTSDTLFFNTVFGNNKRSDGQIIYYAVSNKEPAGKPLKDCQYVKLILTLHDKNDADYREKHGLKELKLRIIKRICDEAVLQGACLTHEDIAELLFLDRTTVGLYIRALEKRNQYVQTRANFTDQSKKYTHKEQIIKLLLMNISETEITQRTNHNLSAVENYIRDFLRISLLYQEGKPEAAICRFTANSPALVREYIALYQRLEKDQYHKDSLNKKLLLYRIDLDSDLSQFNTSPFKKNILQEVRICI
;
A
#
# COMPACT_ATOMS: atom_id res chain seq x y z
N MET A 1 16.67 -34.67 -5.09
CA MET A 1 16.86 -33.20 -5.09
C MET A 1 17.23 -32.62 -6.47
N ARG A 2 18.15 -33.22 -7.26
CA ARG A 2 18.52 -32.75 -8.63
C ARG A 2 17.34 -32.50 -9.60
N ASN A 3 16.31 -33.35 -9.63
CA ASN A 3 15.17 -33.20 -10.54
C ASN A 3 14.26 -31.98 -10.26
N ASN A 4 14.25 -31.45 -9.03
CA ASN A 4 13.43 -30.27 -8.70
C ASN A 4 14.13 -28.97 -9.13
N ILE A 5 15.46 -28.92 -9.00
CA ILE A 5 16.31 -27.81 -9.45
C ILE A 5 16.19 -27.65 -10.97
N ILE A 6 16.32 -28.75 -11.73
CA ILE A 6 16.16 -28.75 -13.21
C ILE A 6 14.75 -28.26 -13.62
N LYS A 7 13.69 -28.58 -12.86
CA LYS A 7 12.32 -28.15 -13.17
C LYS A 7 12.08 -26.65 -12.88
N LEU A 8 12.63 -26.12 -11.79
CA LEU A 8 12.55 -24.70 -11.43
C LEU A 8 13.30 -23.83 -12.44
N ASP A 9 14.45 -24.30 -12.90
CA ASP A 9 15.26 -23.61 -13.91
C ASP A 9 14.50 -23.42 -15.23
N ARG A 10 13.74 -24.45 -15.67
CA ARG A 10 12.91 -24.37 -16.88
C ARG A 10 11.78 -23.33 -16.83
N LEU A 11 11.31 -22.96 -15.64
CA LEU A 11 10.24 -21.97 -15.50
C LEU A 11 10.78 -20.53 -15.56
N ARG A 12 12.02 -20.30 -15.12
CA ARG A 12 12.67 -18.98 -15.18
C ARG A 12 12.77 -18.48 -16.64
N PHE A 13 13.07 -19.38 -17.57
CA PHE A 13 13.14 -19.07 -19.01
C PHE A 13 11.80 -18.71 -19.69
N LYS A 14 10.65 -18.89 -19.02
CA LYS A 14 9.33 -18.65 -19.62
C LYS A 14 8.78 -17.24 -19.35
N THR A 15 9.55 -16.40 -18.66
CA THR A 15 9.18 -15.01 -18.37
C THR A 15 9.31 -14.13 -19.63
N ALA A 16 8.60 -13.01 -19.67
CA ALA A 16 8.73 -12.01 -20.72
C ALA A 16 10.17 -11.47 -20.79
N GLU A 17 10.80 -11.24 -19.63
CA GLU A 17 12.20 -10.84 -19.50
C GLU A 17 13.12 -11.84 -20.21
N SER A 18 13.07 -13.12 -19.85
CA SER A 18 13.92 -14.14 -20.49
C SER A 18 13.65 -14.30 -21.99
N ARG A 19 12.41 -14.08 -22.45
CA ARG A 19 12.08 -14.13 -23.89
C ARG A 19 12.67 -12.95 -24.65
N ILE A 20 12.66 -11.75 -24.07
CA ILE A 20 13.27 -10.56 -24.67
C ILE A 20 14.80 -10.72 -24.70
N THR A 21 15.41 -11.16 -23.59
CA THR A 21 16.86 -11.45 -23.54
C THR A 21 17.25 -12.48 -24.61
N ASN A 22 16.52 -13.59 -24.69
CA ASN A 22 16.78 -14.63 -25.69
C ASN A 22 16.59 -14.12 -27.12
N TYR A 23 15.60 -13.25 -27.35
CA TYR A 23 15.40 -12.62 -28.65
C TYR A 23 16.61 -11.77 -29.05
N PHE A 24 17.17 -10.97 -28.14
CA PHE A 24 18.37 -10.18 -28.40
C PHE A 24 19.60 -11.05 -28.70
N GLU A 25 19.81 -12.11 -27.91
CA GLU A 25 20.92 -13.04 -28.13
C GLU A 25 20.79 -13.82 -29.44
N LYS A 26 19.60 -14.33 -29.78
CA LYS A 26 19.41 -15.21 -30.96
C LYS A 26 19.22 -14.47 -32.26
N ARG A 27 18.56 -13.30 -32.24
CA ARG A 27 18.25 -12.55 -33.46
C ARG A 27 19.39 -11.61 -33.85
N TYR A 28 20.06 -11.01 -32.87
CA TYR A 28 21.07 -9.98 -33.09
C TYR A 28 22.47 -10.38 -32.64
N ASN A 29 22.65 -11.60 -32.10
CA ASN A 29 23.93 -12.11 -31.59
C ASN A 29 24.59 -11.18 -30.56
N PHE A 30 23.78 -10.48 -29.76
CA PHE A 30 24.30 -9.68 -28.66
C PHE A 30 24.88 -10.58 -27.56
N SER A 31 25.88 -10.06 -26.84
CA SER A 31 26.42 -10.76 -25.69
C SER A 31 25.36 -10.85 -24.58
N PRO A 32 25.45 -11.83 -23.66
CA PRO A 32 24.48 -11.98 -22.58
C PRO A 32 24.31 -10.70 -21.74
N VAL A 33 25.43 -10.04 -21.41
CA VAL A 33 25.43 -8.80 -20.62
C VAL A 33 24.71 -7.66 -21.35
N ILE A 34 24.95 -7.50 -22.65
CA ILE A 34 24.27 -6.47 -23.45
C ILE A 34 22.78 -6.79 -23.57
N SER A 35 22.44 -8.07 -23.76
CA SER A 35 21.05 -8.53 -23.89
C SER A 35 20.25 -8.32 -22.60
N GLU A 36 20.85 -8.57 -21.43
CA GLU A 36 20.25 -8.30 -20.12
C GLU A 36 20.05 -6.80 -19.88
N SER A 37 21.05 -5.97 -20.21
CA SER A 37 20.94 -4.51 -20.09
C SER A 37 19.83 -3.96 -20.98
N LEU A 38 19.81 -4.32 -22.25
CA LEU A 38 18.79 -3.87 -23.21
C LEU A 38 17.39 -4.36 -22.83
N THR A 39 17.30 -5.58 -22.27
CA THR A 39 16.02 -6.10 -21.76
C THR A 39 15.54 -5.27 -20.58
N SER A 40 16.43 -4.93 -19.64
CA SER A 40 16.12 -4.08 -18.49
C SER A 40 15.64 -2.69 -18.94
N ASP A 41 16.33 -2.08 -19.90
CA ASP A 41 15.95 -0.80 -20.49
C ASP A 41 14.59 -0.90 -21.19
N THR A 42 14.37 -1.96 -21.98
CA THR A 42 13.11 -2.19 -22.69
C THR A 42 11.93 -2.34 -21.72
N LEU A 43 12.13 -3.09 -20.64
CA LEU A 43 11.13 -3.23 -19.59
C LEU A 43 10.89 -1.90 -18.88
N PHE A 44 11.94 -1.13 -18.58
CA PHE A 44 11.83 0.21 -18.02
C PHE A 44 11.02 1.13 -18.94
N PHE A 45 11.33 1.19 -20.24
CA PHE A 45 10.60 1.98 -21.22
C PHE A 45 9.14 1.54 -21.33
N ASN A 46 8.85 0.24 -21.31
CA ASN A 46 7.47 -0.24 -21.30
C ASN A 46 6.74 0.11 -19.99
N THR A 47 7.45 0.21 -18.86
CA THR A 47 6.86 0.62 -17.58
C THR A 47 6.57 2.12 -17.54
N VAL A 48 7.43 2.95 -18.13
CA VAL A 48 7.32 4.41 -18.13
C VAL A 48 6.41 4.92 -19.26
N PHE A 49 6.47 4.31 -20.44
CA PHE A 49 5.80 4.79 -21.66
C PHE A 49 4.77 3.81 -22.23
N GLY A 50 4.67 2.58 -21.69
CA GLY A 50 3.72 1.60 -22.18
C GLY A 50 2.29 1.93 -21.78
N ASN A 51 1.36 1.83 -22.74
CA ASN A 51 -0.08 1.95 -22.48
C ASN A 51 -0.67 0.72 -21.76
N ASN A 52 0.12 -0.35 -21.60
CA ASN A 52 -0.28 -1.56 -20.88
C ASN A 52 0.08 -1.44 -19.40
N LYS A 53 -0.94 -1.21 -18.55
CA LYS A 53 -0.80 -1.13 -17.08
C LYS A 53 -0.50 -2.46 -16.38
N ARG A 54 -0.19 -3.54 -17.13
CA ARG A 54 -0.05 -4.91 -16.61
C ARG A 54 1.33 -5.45 -16.94
N SER A 55 2.07 -5.82 -15.90
CA SER A 55 3.38 -6.47 -15.96
C SER A 55 3.26 -7.97 -16.23
N ASP A 56 4.37 -8.60 -16.60
CA ASP A 56 4.42 -10.07 -16.75
C ASP A 56 4.08 -10.78 -15.44
N GLY A 57 3.44 -11.95 -15.55
CA GLY A 57 2.98 -12.71 -14.37
C GLY A 57 1.77 -12.14 -13.62
N GLN A 58 1.25 -10.99 -14.04
CA GLN A 58 0.00 -10.43 -13.51
C GLN A 58 -1.22 -10.90 -14.31
N ILE A 59 -2.37 -11.03 -13.66
CA ILE A 59 -3.66 -11.36 -14.27
C ILE A 59 -4.69 -10.25 -14.04
N ILE A 60 -5.73 -10.23 -14.87
CA ILE A 60 -6.94 -9.46 -14.59
C ILE A 60 -7.91 -10.38 -13.86
N TYR A 61 -8.40 -9.95 -12.71
CA TYR A 61 -9.40 -10.69 -11.93
C TYR A 61 -10.54 -9.75 -11.53
N TYR A 62 -11.76 -10.26 -11.43
CA TYR A 62 -12.91 -9.48 -10.96
C TYR A 62 -13.31 -9.97 -9.58
N ALA A 63 -13.22 -9.10 -8.59
CA ALA A 63 -13.66 -9.41 -7.23
C ALA A 63 -14.71 -8.41 -6.77
N VAL A 64 -15.48 -8.79 -5.75
CA VAL A 64 -16.52 -7.92 -5.21
C VAL A 64 -15.88 -6.71 -4.52
N SER A 65 -16.46 -5.54 -4.77
CA SER A 65 -16.04 -4.30 -4.13
C SER A 65 -16.09 -4.41 -2.62
N ASN A 66 -15.10 -3.84 -1.96
CA ASN A 66 -15.05 -3.77 -0.51
C ASN A 66 -16.13 -2.83 0.09
N LYS A 67 -16.84 -2.07 -0.73
CA LYS A 67 -17.96 -1.20 -0.33
C LYS A 67 -19.31 -1.92 -0.27
N GLU A 68 -19.39 -3.15 -0.78
CA GLU A 68 -20.63 -3.92 -0.80
C GLU A 68 -20.90 -4.60 0.56
N PRO A 69 -22.11 -4.46 1.13
CA PRO A 69 -22.45 -5.06 2.41
C PRO A 69 -22.53 -6.59 2.35
N ALA A 70 -22.39 -7.25 3.50
CA ALA A 70 -22.65 -8.69 3.59
C ALA A 70 -24.13 -9.02 3.34
N GLY A 71 -24.37 -10.23 2.84
CA GLY A 71 -25.71 -10.77 2.59
C GLY A 71 -26.32 -10.38 1.24
N LYS A 72 -25.70 -9.45 0.50
CA LYS A 72 -26.11 -9.16 -0.87
C LYS A 72 -25.78 -10.36 -1.78
N PRO A 73 -26.71 -10.83 -2.63
CA PRO A 73 -26.42 -11.90 -3.59
C PRO A 73 -25.27 -11.50 -4.51
N LEU A 74 -24.36 -12.43 -4.81
CA LEU A 74 -23.18 -12.17 -5.65
C LEU A 74 -23.55 -11.59 -7.03
N LYS A 75 -24.65 -12.07 -7.62
CA LYS A 75 -25.20 -11.57 -8.89
C LYS A 75 -25.52 -10.06 -8.88
N ASP A 76 -25.78 -9.49 -7.71
CA ASP A 76 -26.20 -8.10 -7.54
C ASP A 76 -25.05 -7.24 -6.96
N CYS A 77 -23.91 -7.85 -6.61
CA CYS A 77 -22.74 -7.14 -6.10
C CYS A 77 -22.01 -6.36 -7.21
N GLN A 78 -21.50 -5.18 -6.86
CA GLN A 78 -20.56 -4.47 -7.71
C GLN A 78 -19.20 -5.19 -7.72
N TYR A 79 -18.69 -5.44 -8.92
CA TYR A 79 -17.37 -6.02 -9.14
C TYR A 79 -16.36 -4.94 -9.51
N VAL A 80 -15.13 -5.12 -9.05
CA VAL A 80 -13.98 -4.28 -9.37
C VAL A 80 -12.99 -5.11 -10.18
N LYS A 81 -12.50 -4.51 -11.27
CA LYS A 81 -11.42 -5.08 -12.07
C LYS A 81 -10.09 -4.89 -11.33
N LEU A 82 -9.43 -6.00 -11.01
CA LEU A 82 -8.15 -6.05 -10.30
C LEU A 82 -7.03 -6.50 -11.23
N ILE A 83 -5.83 -5.98 -10.98
CA ILE A 83 -4.58 -6.51 -11.49
C ILE A 83 -3.89 -7.22 -10.33
N LEU A 84 -3.76 -8.55 -10.41
CA LEU A 84 -3.18 -9.39 -9.36
C LEU A 84 -1.90 -10.06 -9.83
N THR A 85 -0.85 -10.06 -9.01
CA THR A 85 0.46 -10.61 -9.33
C THR A 85 0.57 -12.06 -8.84
N LEU A 86 0.20 -13.03 -9.67
CA LEU A 86 0.32 -14.45 -9.34
C LEU A 86 1.77 -14.97 -9.45
N HIS A 87 2.55 -14.39 -10.36
CA HIS A 87 3.95 -14.77 -10.55
C HIS A 87 4.82 -13.52 -10.51
N ASP A 88 5.67 -13.41 -9.48
CA ASP A 88 6.73 -12.41 -9.39
C ASP A 88 8.06 -13.04 -9.81
N LYS A 89 8.95 -12.22 -10.38
CA LYS A 89 10.28 -12.66 -10.82
C LYS A 89 11.11 -13.33 -9.71
N ASN A 90 10.92 -12.91 -8.46
CA ASN A 90 11.67 -13.46 -7.31
C ASN A 90 11.02 -14.71 -6.70
N ASP A 91 9.86 -15.16 -7.20
CA ASP A 91 9.12 -16.28 -6.61
C ASP A 91 9.84 -17.62 -6.78
N ALA A 92 10.59 -17.79 -7.89
CA ALA A 92 11.39 -18.99 -8.11
C ALA A 92 12.48 -19.13 -7.04
N ASP A 93 13.23 -18.06 -6.78
CA ASP A 93 14.31 -18.01 -5.78
C ASP A 93 13.76 -18.18 -4.36
N TYR A 94 12.63 -17.53 -4.08
CA TYR A 94 11.97 -17.65 -2.79
C TYR A 94 11.48 -19.08 -2.54
N ARG A 95 10.89 -19.73 -3.56
CA ARG A 95 10.47 -21.14 -3.47
C ARG A 95 11.65 -22.08 -3.26
N GLU A 96 12.79 -21.81 -3.90
CA GLU A 96 13.99 -22.63 -3.74
C GLU A 96 14.51 -22.57 -2.29
N LYS A 97 14.50 -21.39 -1.67
CA LYS A 97 14.98 -21.17 -0.30
C LYS A 97 13.99 -21.62 0.79
N HIS A 98 12.69 -21.41 0.57
CA HIS A 98 11.67 -21.55 1.63
C HIS A 98 10.61 -22.63 1.35
N GLY A 99 10.60 -23.21 0.15
CA GLY A 99 9.66 -24.24 -0.26
C GLY A 99 8.32 -23.70 -0.79
N LEU A 100 7.51 -24.61 -1.32
CA LEU A 100 6.26 -24.27 -2.01
C LEU A 100 5.17 -23.71 -1.09
N LYS A 101 5.09 -24.21 0.15
CA LYS A 101 4.11 -23.73 1.13
C LYS A 101 4.33 -22.25 1.44
N GLU A 102 5.58 -21.86 1.71
CA GLU A 102 5.93 -20.47 1.98
C GLU A 102 5.70 -19.59 0.75
N LEU A 103 5.99 -20.08 -0.46
CA LEU A 103 5.64 -19.35 -1.68
C LEU A 103 4.12 -19.07 -1.74
N LYS A 104 3.28 -20.06 -1.45
CA LYS A 104 1.82 -19.88 -1.45
C LYS A 104 1.39 -18.83 -0.41
N LEU A 105 1.96 -18.85 0.80
CA LEU A 105 1.68 -17.83 1.82
C LEU A 105 2.07 -16.43 1.34
N ARG A 106 3.24 -16.29 0.71
CA ARG A 106 3.72 -15.05 0.11
C ARG A 106 2.80 -14.53 -0.99
N ILE A 107 2.33 -15.42 -1.88
CA ILE A 107 1.40 -15.04 -2.96
C ILE A 107 0.05 -14.64 -2.37
N ILE A 108 -0.53 -15.41 -1.43
CA ILE A 108 -1.80 -15.07 -0.76
C ILE A 108 -1.75 -13.67 -0.16
N LYS A 109 -0.70 -13.35 0.59
CA LYS A 109 -0.54 -12.02 1.19
C LYS A 109 -0.54 -10.94 0.11
N ARG A 110 0.26 -11.13 -0.93
CA ARG A 110 0.43 -10.19 -2.04
C ARG A 110 -0.89 -9.92 -2.77
N ILE A 111 -1.59 -10.95 -3.22
CA ILE A 111 -2.82 -10.77 -4.01
C ILE A 111 -3.96 -10.17 -3.18
N CYS A 112 -4.02 -10.48 -1.88
CA CYS A 112 -5.00 -9.87 -0.98
C CYS A 112 -4.69 -8.40 -0.73
N ASP A 113 -3.42 -8.04 -0.52
CA ASP A 113 -3.02 -6.64 -0.38
C ASP A 113 -3.30 -5.85 -1.65
N GLU A 114 -2.95 -6.39 -2.81
CA GLU A 114 -3.24 -5.80 -4.12
C GLU A 114 -4.73 -5.59 -4.35
N ALA A 115 -5.56 -6.56 -3.97
CA ALA A 115 -7.02 -6.44 -4.07
C ALA A 115 -7.56 -5.31 -3.19
N VAL A 116 -7.10 -5.24 -1.94
CA VAL A 116 -7.53 -4.21 -0.96
C VAL A 116 -7.12 -2.82 -1.43
N LEU A 117 -5.89 -2.67 -1.92
CA LEU A 117 -5.38 -1.41 -2.47
C LEU A 117 -6.19 -0.93 -3.69
N GLN A 118 -6.79 -1.86 -4.44
CA GLN A 118 -7.62 -1.60 -5.61
C GLN A 118 -9.12 -1.49 -5.28
N GLY A 119 -9.51 -1.54 -4.00
CA GLY A 119 -10.90 -1.33 -3.57
C GLY A 119 -11.79 -2.58 -3.61
N ALA A 120 -11.20 -3.77 -3.56
CA ALA A 120 -11.90 -5.05 -3.48
C ALA A 120 -11.33 -5.93 -2.37
N CYS A 121 -12.04 -7.01 -2.04
CA CYS A 121 -11.52 -8.02 -1.12
C CYS A 121 -11.74 -9.41 -1.70
N LEU A 122 -10.69 -10.22 -1.65
CA LEU A 122 -10.79 -11.62 -2.08
C LEU A 122 -11.49 -12.44 -0.99
N THR A 123 -12.34 -13.34 -1.44
CA THR A 123 -12.94 -14.40 -0.60
C THR A 123 -11.98 -15.58 -0.46
N HIS A 124 -12.29 -16.51 0.44
CA HIS A 124 -11.47 -17.73 0.56
C HIS A 124 -11.61 -18.60 -0.70
N GLU A 125 -12.78 -18.54 -1.32
CA GLU A 125 -13.16 -19.18 -2.58
C GLU A 125 -12.36 -18.60 -3.76
N ASP A 126 -12.21 -17.28 -3.84
CA ASP A 126 -11.39 -16.63 -4.88
C ASP A 126 -9.93 -17.06 -4.79
N ILE A 127 -9.36 -17.07 -3.58
CA ILE A 127 -7.96 -17.48 -3.35
C ILE A 127 -7.78 -18.97 -3.66
N ALA A 128 -8.76 -19.80 -3.31
CA ALA A 128 -8.77 -21.23 -3.60
C ALA A 128 -8.72 -21.48 -5.11
N GLU A 129 -9.54 -20.77 -5.88
CA GLU A 129 -9.56 -20.87 -7.34
C GLU A 129 -8.25 -20.36 -7.97
N LEU A 130 -7.79 -19.16 -7.55
CA LEU A 130 -6.58 -18.53 -8.09
C LEU A 130 -5.31 -19.36 -7.90
N LEU A 131 -5.21 -20.11 -6.79
CA LEU A 131 -4.03 -20.88 -6.42
C LEU A 131 -4.21 -22.39 -6.52
N PHE A 132 -5.37 -22.83 -7.03
CA PHE A 132 -5.77 -24.24 -7.12
C PHE A 132 -5.59 -24.97 -5.78
N LEU A 133 -6.17 -24.40 -4.72
CA LEU A 133 -6.13 -24.92 -3.35
C LEU A 133 -7.53 -25.24 -2.88
N ASP A 134 -7.64 -26.18 -1.93
CA ASP A 134 -8.89 -26.33 -1.18
C ASP A 134 -9.14 -25.11 -0.29
N ARG A 135 -10.41 -24.72 -0.17
CA ARG A 135 -10.85 -23.64 0.74
C ARG A 135 -10.33 -23.83 2.17
N THR A 136 -10.31 -25.07 2.65
CA THR A 136 -9.77 -25.42 3.97
C THR A 136 -8.27 -25.11 4.08
N THR A 137 -7.49 -25.43 3.04
CA THR A 137 -6.05 -25.11 2.97
C THR A 137 -5.82 -23.61 2.97
N VAL A 138 -6.64 -22.84 2.24
CA VAL A 138 -6.60 -21.37 2.26
C VAL A 138 -6.82 -20.83 3.67
N GLY A 139 -7.85 -21.32 4.38
CA GLY A 139 -8.12 -20.92 5.76
C GLY A 139 -6.95 -21.22 6.71
N LEU A 140 -6.30 -22.38 6.56
CA LEU A 140 -5.10 -22.73 7.33
C LEU A 140 -3.92 -21.78 7.04
N TYR A 141 -3.76 -21.38 5.78
CA TYR A 141 -2.69 -20.49 5.35
C TYR A 141 -2.89 -19.06 5.84
N ILE A 142 -4.11 -18.55 5.80
CA ILE A 142 -4.46 -17.25 6.38
C ILE A 142 -4.18 -17.25 7.89
N ARG A 143 -4.62 -18.28 8.62
CA ARG A 143 -4.31 -18.41 10.06
C ARG A 143 -2.81 -18.48 10.34
N ALA A 144 -2.03 -19.11 9.46
CA ALA A 144 -0.58 -19.16 9.59
C ALA A 144 0.08 -17.79 9.39
N LEU A 145 -0.44 -16.96 8.47
CA LEU A 145 -0.01 -15.58 8.27
C LEU A 145 -0.39 -14.69 9.47
N GLU A 146 -1.60 -14.82 9.99
CA GLU A 146 -2.07 -14.07 11.17
C GLU A 146 -1.21 -14.38 12.41
N LYS A 147 -0.85 -15.65 12.64
CA LYS A 147 0.07 -16.04 13.73
C LYS A 147 1.46 -15.42 13.61
N ARG A 148 1.84 -14.97 12.41
CA ARG A 148 3.12 -14.28 12.12
C ARG A 148 2.96 -12.76 12.10
N ASN A 149 1.84 -12.21 12.58
CA ASN A 149 1.47 -10.79 12.50
C ASN A 149 1.39 -10.25 11.06
N GLN A 150 1.21 -11.13 10.07
CA GLN A 150 1.02 -10.77 8.68
C GLN A 150 -0.48 -10.82 8.37
N TYR A 151 -1.19 -9.75 8.70
CA TYR A 151 -2.64 -9.70 8.54
C TYR A 151 -3.05 -9.72 7.06
N VAL A 152 -4.01 -10.57 6.74
CA VAL A 152 -4.62 -10.68 5.41
C VAL A 152 -6.05 -10.22 5.50
N GLN A 153 -6.39 -9.21 4.72
CA GLN A 153 -7.76 -8.72 4.62
C GLN A 153 -8.50 -9.52 3.56
N THR A 154 -9.38 -10.41 4.02
CA THR A 154 -10.33 -11.13 3.17
C THR A 154 -11.71 -10.51 3.31
N ARG A 155 -12.64 -10.81 2.40
CA ARG A 155 -14.02 -10.27 2.47
C ARG A 155 -14.72 -10.57 3.80
N ALA A 156 -14.47 -11.74 4.40
CA ALA A 156 -14.99 -12.09 5.72
C ALA A 156 -14.48 -11.12 6.79
N ASN A 157 -13.16 -10.88 6.81
CA ASN A 157 -12.54 -9.91 7.72
C ASN A 157 -12.99 -8.48 7.43
N PHE A 158 -13.16 -8.10 6.16
CA PHE A 158 -13.55 -6.74 5.78
C PHE A 158 -14.96 -6.40 6.24
N THR A 159 -15.91 -7.34 6.14
CA THR A 159 -17.30 -7.11 6.58
C THR A 159 -17.41 -6.97 8.11
N ASP A 160 -16.61 -7.73 8.85
CA ASP A 160 -16.54 -7.62 10.31
C ASP A 160 -15.70 -6.40 10.76
N GLN A 161 -14.70 -6.01 9.99
CA GLN A 161 -13.81 -4.87 10.24
C GLN A 161 -14.29 -3.53 9.69
N SER A 162 -15.35 -3.48 8.87
CA SER A 162 -16.06 -2.25 8.53
C SER A 162 -16.64 -1.53 9.77
N LYS A 163 -16.59 -2.17 10.94
CA LYS A 163 -16.88 -1.57 12.25
C LYS A 163 -15.64 -1.03 12.99
N LYS A 164 -14.41 -1.27 12.51
CA LYS A 164 -13.13 -1.00 13.20
C LYS A 164 -12.10 -0.14 12.45
N TYR A 165 -12.17 0.01 11.13
CA TYR A 165 -11.26 0.90 10.39
C TYR A 165 -12.01 2.13 9.89
N THR A 166 -11.63 3.31 10.38
CA THR A 166 -12.17 4.57 9.86
C THR A 166 -11.54 4.87 8.49
N HIS A 167 -12.32 5.40 7.54
CA HIS A 167 -11.84 5.82 6.21
C HIS A 167 -10.57 6.71 6.28
N LYS A 168 -10.37 7.37 7.41
CA LYS A 168 -9.22 8.20 7.75
C LYS A 168 -7.92 7.40 7.82
N GLU A 169 -7.91 6.23 8.46
CA GLU A 169 -6.70 5.39 8.56
C GLU A 169 -6.22 4.93 7.18
N GLN A 170 -7.14 4.63 6.27
CA GLN A 170 -6.81 4.26 4.89
C GLN A 170 -6.18 5.42 4.12
N ILE A 171 -6.74 6.63 4.26
CA ILE A 171 -6.19 7.86 3.65
C ILE A 171 -4.76 8.10 4.11
N ILE A 172 -4.51 8.01 5.42
CA ILE A 172 -3.17 8.22 5.99
C ILE A 172 -2.18 7.15 5.49
N LYS A 173 -2.58 5.88 5.42
CA LYS A 173 -1.71 4.82 4.88
C LYS A 173 -1.35 5.05 3.41
N LEU A 174 -2.31 5.48 2.59
CA LEU A 174 -2.06 5.81 1.19
C LEU A 174 -1.12 7.02 1.04
N LEU A 175 -1.24 8.04 1.90
CA LEU A 175 -0.30 9.15 1.96
C LEU A 175 1.13 8.67 2.24
N LEU A 176 1.30 7.76 3.20
CA LEU A 176 2.61 7.21 3.56
C LEU A 176 3.24 6.34 2.47
N MET A 177 2.43 5.85 1.51
CA MET A 177 2.87 5.16 0.30
C MET A 177 3.20 6.13 -0.86
N ASN A 178 3.20 7.45 -0.62
CA ASN A 178 3.40 8.50 -1.62
C ASN A 178 2.37 8.52 -2.75
N ILE A 179 1.16 8.03 -2.49
CA ILE A 179 0.02 8.23 -3.39
C ILE A 179 -0.42 9.70 -3.30
N SER A 180 -0.65 10.34 -4.45
CA SER A 180 -1.09 11.75 -4.48
C SER A 180 -2.49 11.89 -3.89
N GLU A 181 -2.78 13.05 -3.31
CA GLU A 181 -4.09 13.33 -2.71
C GLU A 181 -5.22 13.19 -3.74
N THR A 182 -4.98 13.59 -4.99
CA THR A 182 -5.88 13.37 -6.12
C THR A 182 -6.16 11.89 -6.38
N GLU A 183 -5.15 11.03 -6.31
CA GLU A 183 -5.31 9.58 -6.47
C GLU A 183 -5.98 8.96 -5.23
N ILE A 184 -5.72 9.48 -4.03
CA ILE A 184 -6.40 9.09 -2.78
C ILE A 184 -7.90 9.39 -2.87
N THR A 185 -8.29 10.56 -3.38
CA THR A 185 -9.72 10.91 -3.54
C THR A 185 -10.45 9.92 -4.44
N GLN A 186 -9.84 9.53 -5.56
CA GLN A 186 -10.40 8.55 -6.48
C GLN A 186 -10.54 7.17 -5.83
N ARG A 187 -9.53 6.73 -5.08
CA ARG A 187 -9.53 5.41 -4.40
C ARG A 187 -10.51 5.34 -3.23
N THR A 188 -10.64 6.43 -2.48
CA THR A 188 -11.41 6.46 -1.23
C THR A 188 -12.83 7.02 -1.40
N ASN A 189 -13.16 7.57 -2.58
CA ASN A 189 -14.43 8.22 -2.90
C ASN A 189 -14.77 9.37 -1.92
N HIS A 190 -13.74 10.11 -1.52
CA HIS A 190 -13.85 11.35 -0.76
C HIS A 190 -13.59 12.55 -1.67
N ASN A 191 -14.11 13.71 -1.29
CA ASN A 191 -13.72 14.95 -1.93
C ASN A 191 -12.28 15.33 -1.52
N LEU A 192 -11.60 16.12 -2.36
CA LEU A 192 -10.22 16.53 -2.14
C LEU A 192 -10.04 17.27 -0.82
N SER A 193 -10.94 18.19 -0.50
CA SER A 193 -10.89 18.95 0.76
C SER A 193 -10.94 18.06 2.01
N ALA A 194 -11.73 16.98 2.00
CA ALA A 194 -11.81 16.05 3.12
C ALA A 194 -10.51 15.26 3.27
N VAL A 195 -9.93 14.81 2.16
CA VAL A 195 -8.64 14.12 2.15
C VAL A 195 -7.54 15.03 2.69
N GLU A 196 -7.44 16.26 2.17
CA GLU A 196 -6.51 17.29 2.63
C GLU A 196 -6.67 17.57 4.13
N ASN A 197 -7.91 17.74 4.62
CA ASN A 197 -8.17 18.01 6.02
C ASN A 197 -7.76 16.84 6.91
N TYR A 198 -8.06 15.59 6.54
CA TYR A 198 -7.62 14.43 7.30
C TYR A 198 -6.10 14.30 7.37
N ILE A 199 -5.41 14.56 6.25
CA ILE A 199 -3.95 14.55 6.17
C ILE A 199 -3.37 15.65 7.07
N ARG A 200 -3.87 16.88 6.92
CA ARG A 200 -3.43 18.04 7.71
C ARG A 200 -3.62 17.80 9.21
N ASP A 201 -4.81 17.36 9.61
CA ASP A 201 -5.12 17.09 11.02
C ASP A 201 -4.20 16.01 11.59
N PHE A 202 -4.02 14.91 10.86
CA PHE A 202 -3.13 13.83 11.30
C PHE A 202 -1.68 14.31 11.45
N LEU A 203 -1.13 15.01 10.46
CA LEU A 203 0.26 15.49 10.50
C LEU A 203 0.47 16.49 11.64
N ARG A 204 -0.46 17.44 11.81
CA ARG A 204 -0.38 18.45 12.86
C ARG A 204 -0.49 17.86 14.26
N ILE A 205 -1.42 16.92 14.48
CA ILE A 205 -1.58 16.21 15.75
C ILE A 205 -0.35 15.34 16.04
N SER A 206 0.16 14.63 15.04
CA SER A 206 1.35 13.77 15.18
C SER A 206 2.59 14.58 15.54
N LEU A 207 2.80 15.74 14.92
CA LEU A 207 3.92 16.62 15.22
C LEU A 207 3.86 17.16 16.65
N LEU A 208 2.70 17.68 17.07
CA LEU A 208 2.52 18.20 18.44
C LEU A 208 2.66 17.09 19.50
N TYR A 209 2.24 15.87 19.16
CA TYR A 209 2.43 14.71 20.02
C TYR A 209 3.91 14.31 20.12
N GLN A 210 4.64 14.34 19.00
CA GLN A 210 6.09 14.08 18.96
C GLN A 210 6.89 15.12 19.77
N GLU A 211 6.42 16.36 19.82
CA GLU A 211 6.96 17.43 20.68
C GLU A 211 6.62 17.29 22.17
N GLY A 212 5.84 16.26 22.54
CA GLY A 212 5.46 15.99 23.94
C GLY A 212 4.37 16.91 24.49
N LYS A 213 3.58 17.57 23.62
CA LYS A 213 2.45 18.40 24.09
C LYS A 213 1.36 17.52 24.70
N PRO A 214 0.71 17.95 25.81
CA PRO A 214 -0.38 17.18 26.41
C PRO A 214 -1.64 17.20 25.52
N GLU A 215 -2.45 16.14 25.57
CA GLU A 215 -3.67 15.96 24.75
C GLU A 215 -4.59 17.19 24.79
N ALA A 216 -4.77 17.79 25.98
CA ALA A 216 -5.59 18.99 26.15
C ALA A 216 -5.06 20.20 25.36
N ALA A 217 -3.73 20.36 25.29
CA ALA A 217 -3.10 21.40 24.49
C ALA A 217 -3.23 21.10 22.98
N ILE A 218 -3.07 19.83 22.57
CA ILE A 218 -3.25 19.42 21.18
C ILE A 218 -4.68 19.71 20.70
N CYS A 219 -5.71 19.39 21.50
CA CYS A 219 -7.11 19.73 21.19
C CYS A 219 -7.29 21.23 20.95
N ARG A 220 -6.71 22.07 21.84
CA ARG A 220 -6.78 23.53 21.74
C ARG A 220 -6.09 24.06 20.49
N PHE A 221 -4.89 23.57 20.17
CA PHE A 221 -4.13 24.04 19.02
C PHE A 221 -4.73 23.62 17.68
N THR A 222 -5.34 22.44 17.64
CA THR A 222 -5.88 21.87 16.40
C THR A 222 -7.36 22.12 16.20
N ALA A 223 -8.07 22.68 17.20
CA ALA A 223 -9.52 22.84 17.22
C ALA A 223 -10.29 21.53 16.97
N ASN A 224 -9.66 20.39 17.26
CA ASN A 224 -10.22 19.05 17.08
C ASN A 224 -10.78 18.49 18.38
N SER A 225 -11.75 17.58 18.27
CA SER A 225 -12.36 16.94 19.45
C SER A 225 -11.37 16.02 20.16
N PRO A 226 -11.48 15.84 21.50
CA PRO A 226 -10.62 14.93 22.24
C PRO A 226 -10.66 13.49 21.72
N ALA A 227 -11.84 13.05 21.25
CA ALA A 227 -12.00 11.72 20.68
C ALA A 227 -11.17 11.54 19.40
N LEU A 228 -11.18 12.56 18.53
CA LEU A 228 -10.42 12.55 17.27
C LEU A 228 -8.91 12.63 17.52
N VAL A 229 -8.49 13.46 18.47
CA VAL A 229 -7.06 13.57 18.85
C VAL A 229 -6.54 12.23 19.37
N ARG A 230 -7.30 11.54 20.25
CA ARG A 230 -6.92 10.21 20.72
C ARG A 230 -6.87 9.17 19.61
N GLU A 231 -7.81 9.21 18.67
CA GLU A 231 -7.82 8.33 17.50
C GLU A 231 -6.54 8.49 16.68
N TYR A 232 -6.12 9.73 16.39
CA TYR A 232 -4.91 10.00 15.62
C TYR A 232 -3.62 9.72 16.39
N ILE A 233 -3.56 9.97 17.70
CA ILE A 233 -2.41 9.58 18.53
C ILE A 233 -2.25 8.05 18.52
N ALA A 234 -3.35 7.31 18.67
CA ALA A 234 -3.31 5.85 18.60
C ALA A 234 -2.90 5.34 17.21
N LEU A 235 -3.30 6.03 16.14
CA LEU A 235 -2.85 5.74 14.79
C LEU A 235 -1.34 6.01 14.62
N TYR A 236 -0.85 7.17 15.08
CA TYR A 236 0.57 7.52 15.06
C TYR A 236 1.43 6.47 15.76
N GLN A 237 1.07 6.09 17.00
CA GLN A 237 1.81 5.08 17.78
C GLN A 237 1.85 3.71 17.10
N ARG A 238 0.80 3.33 16.36
CA ARG A 238 0.78 2.08 15.57
C ARG A 238 1.72 2.17 14.37
N LEU A 239 1.70 3.30 13.64
CA LEU A 239 2.54 3.51 12.46
C LEU A 239 4.02 3.67 12.81
N GLU A 240 4.33 4.25 13.98
CA GLU A 240 5.70 4.39 14.48
C GLU A 240 6.34 3.03 14.83
N LYS A 241 5.53 2.06 15.26
CA LYS A 241 5.95 0.68 15.56
C LYS A 241 6.03 -0.21 14.31
N ASP A 242 5.42 0.19 13.21
CA ASP A 242 5.40 -0.56 11.96
C ASP A 242 6.64 -0.25 11.11
N GLN A 243 7.51 -1.25 10.93
CA GLN A 243 8.75 -1.12 10.15
C GLN A 243 8.50 -0.67 8.70
N TYR A 244 7.33 -0.95 8.14
CA TYR A 244 7.01 -0.57 6.76
C TYR A 244 6.67 0.92 6.61
N HIS A 245 5.99 1.50 7.61
CA HIS A 245 5.46 2.87 7.53
C HIS A 245 6.30 3.91 8.28
N LYS A 246 7.15 3.47 9.23
CA LYS A 246 7.93 4.36 10.10
C LYS A 246 8.80 5.37 9.34
N ASP A 247 9.55 4.91 8.35
CA ASP A 247 10.48 5.77 7.60
C ASP A 247 9.73 6.82 6.77
N SER A 248 8.62 6.41 6.12
CA SER A 248 7.74 7.32 5.38
C SER A 248 7.06 8.33 6.29
N LEU A 249 6.61 7.89 7.48
CA LEU A 249 5.99 8.77 8.48
C LEU A 249 6.95 9.87 8.92
N ASN A 250 8.19 9.50 9.30
CA ASN A 250 9.21 10.46 9.71
C ASN A 250 9.56 11.44 8.59
N LYS A 251 9.69 10.95 7.35
CA LYS A 251 9.93 11.81 6.18
C LYS A 251 8.79 12.80 5.96
N LYS A 252 7.52 12.35 6.04
CA LYS A 252 6.35 13.22 5.87
C LYS A 252 6.23 14.26 6.97
N LEU A 253 6.51 13.89 8.23
CA LEU A 253 6.51 14.83 9.35
C LEU A 253 7.64 15.86 9.24
N LEU A 254 8.83 15.45 8.77
CA LEU A 254 9.94 16.36 8.52
C LEU A 254 9.62 17.35 7.40
N LEU A 255 9.08 16.88 6.28
CA LEU A 255 8.65 17.75 5.17
C LEU A 255 7.58 18.74 5.64
N TYR A 256 6.56 18.26 6.35
CA TYR A 256 5.51 19.10 6.90
C TYR A 256 6.03 20.16 7.88
N ARG A 257 7.04 19.81 8.70
CA ARG A 257 7.71 20.77 9.59
C ARG A 257 8.47 21.85 8.80
N ILE A 258 9.19 21.45 7.75
CA ILE A 258 9.92 22.39 6.88
C ILE A 258 8.93 23.33 6.18
N ASP A 259 7.81 22.83 5.70
CA ASP A 259 6.76 23.63 5.06
C ASP A 259 6.21 24.68 6.05
N LEU A 260 5.91 24.28 7.29
CA LEU A 260 5.48 25.20 8.36
C LEU A 260 6.53 26.29 8.66
N ASP A 261 7.80 25.92 8.76
CA ASP A 261 8.90 26.87 9.03
C ASP A 261 9.11 27.83 7.84
N SER A 262 8.91 27.35 6.61
CA SER A 262 9.00 28.15 5.39
C SER A 262 7.88 29.19 5.32
N ASP A 263 6.65 28.82 5.68
CA ASP A 263 5.52 29.75 5.76
C ASP A 263 5.77 30.83 6.81
N LEU A 264 6.25 30.45 8.00
CA LEU A 264 6.59 31.40 9.09
C LEU A 264 7.69 32.38 8.69
N SER A 265 8.67 31.95 7.89
CA SER A 265 9.74 32.82 7.38
C SER A 265 9.23 33.83 6.34
N GLN A 266 8.24 33.46 5.52
CA GLN A 266 7.60 34.36 4.56
C GLN A 266 6.71 35.40 5.26
N PHE A 267 6.03 35.04 6.35
CA PHE A 267 5.22 35.99 7.14
C PHE A 267 6.05 37.03 7.90
N ASN A 268 7.31 36.74 8.27
CA ASN A 268 8.20 37.67 8.97
C ASN A 268 8.84 38.75 8.09
N THR A 269 8.61 38.74 6.77
CA THR A 269 9.22 39.70 5.82
C THR A 269 8.24 40.79 5.31
N SER A 270 6.99 40.80 5.77
CA SER A 270 5.98 41.80 5.34
C SER A 270 5.72 42.86 6.44
N PRO A 271 5.88 44.18 6.18
CA PRO A 271 5.70 45.23 7.18
C PRO A 271 4.25 45.48 7.63
N PHE A 272 3.27 44.80 7.04
CA PHE A 272 1.84 45.01 7.28
C PHE A 272 1.19 43.80 7.93
N LYS A 273 1.27 43.72 9.27
CA LYS A 273 0.22 43.25 10.21
C LYS A 273 0.82 43.01 11.59
N LYS A 274 1.09 44.12 12.30
CA LYS A 274 1.59 44.14 13.68
C LYS A 274 0.53 43.82 14.76
N ASN A 275 -0.65 43.29 14.39
CA ASN A 275 -1.80 43.17 15.31
C ASN A 275 -2.34 41.75 15.54
N ILE A 276 -1.55 40.71 15.26
CA ILE A 276 -1.83 39.32 15.70
C ILE A 276 -0.61 38.78 16.49
N LEU A 277 0.07 39.66 17.23
CA LEU A 277 1.28 39.36 17.99
C LEU A 277 1.13 39.62 19.50
N GLN A 278 -0.06 39.38 20.05
CA GLN A 278 -0.26 39.38 21.51
C GLN A 278 -0.61 38.02 22.12
N GLU A 279 -1.04 37.01 21.35
CA GLU A 279 -1.34 35.68 21.92
C GLU A 279 -0.27 34.60 21.68
N VAL A 280 0.71 34.84 20.80
CA VAL A 280 1.78 33.86 20.50
C VAL A 280 3.03 34.07 21.36
N ARG A 281 3.09 35.15 22.15
CA ARG A 281 4.30 35.53 22.91
C ARG A 281 4.44 34.92 24.31
N ILE A 282 3.56 34.00 24.72
CA ILE A 282 3.60 33.40 26.08
C ILE A 282 4.30 32.01 26.11
N CYS A 283 4.70 31.42 24.99
CA CYS A 283 5.36 30.10 25.03
C CYS A 283 6.54 29.96 24.06
N ILE A 284 7.53 30.86 24.18
CA ILE A 284 8.94 30.50 24.01
C ILE A 284 9.59 30.66 25.37
#